data_AF-A0A9W4WC40-F1
#
_entry.id   AF-A0A9W4WC40-F1
#
_cell.length_a   1.000
_cell.length_b   1.000
_cell.length_c   1.000
_cell.angle_alpha   90.00
_cell.angle_beta   90.00
_cell.angle_gamma   90.00
#
_symmetry.space_group_name_H-M   'P 1'
#
loop_
_entity.id
_entity.type
_entity.pdbx_description
1 polymer ?
#
loop_
_entity_poly.entity_id
_entity_poly.type
_entity_poly.pdbx_seq_one_letter_code
_entity_poly.pdbx_strand_id
1 'polypeptide(L)'
;MADWPVTLHSFGDIHYFYGPPTNNPPHHRFDKGSYVYLFENANDRRARIEIANHPGTDDQDAFDGFLDKTHVQYTYNHQCMVTLTVGETTDQMEWHLPTYDPQNQNKYHYKLHSLDIYFWKQEDALQFVNGIRRVLPPAQVEVLDEPAQPSHHHSHHQADPVSAVVQQLEHAAISDPHYGSPQQPQQQAPVSFAGPPTSAVPAQQEPPASFVPMAYNPAAPAAPEAIRHREKTPPPEDGGVDPLAAAVAYDAQAPF
;
A
#
# COMPACT_ATOMS: atom_id res chain seq x y z
N MET A 1 -17.76 23.63 5.99
CA MET A 1 -17.09 22.83 4.95
C MET A 1 -18.11 21.83 4.43
N ALA A 2 -18.23 21.65 3.11
CA ALA A 2 -19.08 20.59 2.58
C ALA A 2 -18.44 19.24 2.93
N ASP A 3 -19.21 18.34 3.52
CA ASP A 3 -18.74 17.02 3.94
C ASP A 3 -18.59 16.14 2.69
N TRP A 4 -17.38 16.09 2.13
CA TRP A 4 -17.06 15.21 1.01
C TRP A 4 -16.75 13.82 1.57
N PRO A 5 -17.23 12.73 0.95
CA PRO A 5 -16.90 11.40 1.43
C PRO A 5 -15.40 11.13 1.30
N VAL A 6 -14.82 10.53 2.33
CA VAL A 6 -13.47 9.93 2.25
C VAL A 6 -13.54 8.75 1.28
N THR A 7 -12.75 8.79 0.21
CA THR A 7 -12.65 7.70 -0.77
C THR A 7 -11.46 6.79 -0.53
N LEU A 8 -10.40 7.30 0.14
CA LEU A 8 -9.24 6.52 0.55
C LEU A 8 -8.83 6.88 1.98
N HIS A 9 -8.48 5.84 2.74
CA HIS A 9 -7.81 5.95 4.02
C HIS A 9 -6.61 5.00 4.02
N SER A 10 -5.40 5.56 4.10
CA SER A 10 -4.15 4.79 4.03
C SER A 10 -3.10 5.32 5.00
N PHE A 11 -1.99 4.62 5.08
CA PHE A 11 -0.82 4.93 5.89
C PHE A 11 0.41 5.09 5.02
N GLY A 12 1.24 6.08 5.36
CA GLY A 12 2.50 6.31 4.67
C GLY A 12 3.49 7.12 5.49
N ASP A 13 4.74 7.07 5.07
CA ASP A 13 5.75 8.01 5.54
C ASP A 13 5.76 9.22 4.60
N ILE A 14 5.94 10.42 5.13
CA ILE A 14 5.77 11.66 4.36
C ILE A 14 7.02 12.51 4.47
N HIS A 15 7.54 12.95 3.34
CA HIS A 15 8.61 13.94 3.28
C HIS A 15 8.05 15.28 2.80
N TYR A 16 8.00 16.25 3.70
CA TYR A 16 7.54 17.60 3.44
C TYR A 16 8.70 18.51 3.02
N PHE A 17 8.50 19.31 1.98
CA PHE A 17 9.43 20.35 1.55
C PHE A 17 8.76 21.72 1.64
N TYR A 18 9.38 22.66 2.36
CA TYR A 18 8.85 24.01 2.58
C TYR A 18 9.38 25.04 1.57
N GLY A 19 10.25 24.60 0.66
CA GLY A 19 10.79 25.40 -0.42
C GLY A 19 11.32 24.52 -1.54
N PRO A 20 11.84 25.14 -2.63
CA PRO A 20 12.37 24.40 -3.75
C PRO A 20 13.51 23.45 -3.33
N PRO A 21 13.65 22.28 -3.97
CA PRO A 21 14.71 21.31 -3.67
C PRO A 21 16.13 21.86 -3.97
N THR A 22 16.23 23.00 -4.66
CA THR A 22 17.49 23.71 -4.93
C THR A 22 18.00 24.56 -3.76
N ASN A 23 17.18 24.77 -2.72
CA ASN A 23 17.60 25.53 -1.53
C ASN A 23 18.71 24.82 -0.75
N ASN A 24 19.64 25.60 -0.19
CA ASN A 24 20.74 25.08 0.62
C ASN A 24 20.97 25.97 1.87
N PRO A 25 20.79 25.46 3.10
CA PRO A 25 20.30 24.11 3.41
C PRO A 25 18.83 23.92 2.99
N PRO A 26 18.41 22.69 2.65
CA PRO A 26 17.01 22.41 2.37
C PRO A 26 16.18 22.56 3.65
N HIS A 27 14.99 23.15 3.53
CA HIS A 27 14.02 23.20 4.62
C HIS A 27 12.96 22.13 4.38
N HIS A 28 13.05 21.04 5.14
CA HIS A 28 12.21 19.87 4.98
C HIS A 28 11.96 19.17 6.31
N ARG A 29 10.92 18.34 6.36
CA ARG A 29 10.54 17.52 7.51
C ARG A 29 10.15 16.13 7.02
N PHE A 30 10.44 15.09 7.79
CA PHE A 30 10.06 13.73 7.47
C PHE A 30 9.30 13.11 8.65
N ASP A 31 8.09 12.63 8.39
CA ASP A 31 7.23 12.00 9.39
C ASP A 31 6.93 10.55 8.99
N LYS A 32 6.98 9.66 9.96
CA LYS A 32 6.68 8.24 9.76
C LYS A 32 5.28 7.90 10.24
N GLY A 33 4.61 7.01 9.52
CA GLY A 33 3.31 6.47 9.93
C GLY A 33 2.21 7.53 10.00
N SER A 34 2.16 8.41 9.01
CA SER A 34 1.11 9.42 8.87
C SER A 34 -0.13 8.80 8.23
N TYR A 35 -1.29 9.32 8.63
CA TYR A 35 -2.57 8.96 8.03
C TYR A 35 -2.81 9.83 6.80
N VAL A 36 -3.18 9.21 5.68
CA VAL A 36 -3.48 9.87 4.42
C VAL A 36 -4.94 9.66 4.06
N TYR A 37 -5.67 10.77 3.96
CA TYR A 37 -7.09 10.79 3.57
C TYR A 37 -7.24 11.45 2.20
N LEU A 38 -7.94 10.79 1.29
CA LEU A 38 -8.38 11.37 0.03
C LEU A 38 -9.89 11.58 0.06
N PHE A 39 -10.31 12.78 -0.32
CA PHE A 39 -11.70 13.15 -0.48
C PHE A 39 -11.94 13.51 -1.94
N GLU A 40 -12.90 12.86 -2.58
CA GLU A 40 -13.23 13.10 -3.98
C GLU A 40 -14.64 13.64 -4.12
N ASN A 41 -14.79 14.62 -5.00
CA ASN A 41 -16.09 15.09 -5.45
C ASN A 41 -16.11 15.04 -6.98
N ALA A 42 -16.71 13.97 -7.50
CA ALA A 42 -16.85 13.75 -8.93
C ALA A 42 -17.78 14.77 -9.61
N ASN A 43 -18.74 15.35 -8.88
CA ASN A 43 -19.65 16.36 -9.42
C ASN A 43 -18.90 17.67 -9.71
N ASP A 44 -18.03 18.06 -8.78
CA ASP A 44 -17.22 19.28 -8.92
C ASP A 44 -15.90 19.02 -9.68
N ARG A 45 -15.56 17.75 -9.93
CA ARG A 45 -14.26 17.30 -10.48
C ARG A 45 -13.09 17.86 -9.66
N ARG A 46 -13.17 17.66 -8.35
CA ARG A 46 -12.18 18.15 -7.39
C ARG A 46 -11.83 17.04 -6.41
N ALA A 47 -10.62 17.14 -5.87
CA ALA A 47 -10.17 16.31 -4.77
C ALA A 47 -9.49 17.17 -3.71
N ARG A 48 -9.57 16.71 -2.47
CA ARG A 48 -8.87 17.27 -1.31
C ARG A 48 -8.09 16.15 -0.63
N ILE A 49 -6.89 16.46 -0.18
CA ILE A 49 -6.09 15.58 0.67
C ILE A 49 -6.05 16.16 2.07
N GLU A 50 -6.02 15.27 3.06
CA GLU A 50 -5.68 15.60 4.43
C GLU A 50 -4.63 14.59 4.91
N ILE A 51 -3.58 15.07 5.56
CA ILE A 51 -2.57 14.22 6.16
C ILE A 51 -2.43 14.58 7.63
N ALA A 52 -2.58 13.58 8.50
CA ALA A 52 -2.43 13.71 9.93
C ALA A 52 -1.20 12.94 10.41
N ASN A 53 -0.28 13.66 11.06
CA ASN A 53 0.94 13.11 11.65
C ASN A 53 0.71 12.91 13.15
N HIS A 54 1.22 11.81 13.69
CA HIS A 54 1.17 11.47 15.12
C HIS A 54 -0.22 11.65 15.80
N PRO A 55 -1.34 11.19 15.21
CA PRO A 55 -2.64 11.43 15.81
C PRO A 55 -2.76 10.76 17.18
N GLY A 56 -3.32 11.50 18.15
CA GLY A 56 -3.51 11.07 19.53
C GLY A 56 -2.29 11.31 20.43
N THR A 57 -1.25 12.02 19.97
CA THR A 57 -0.10 12.42 20.80
C THR A 57 -0.01 13.94 20.96
N ASP A 58 0.85 14.41 21.86
CA ASP A 58 1.12 15.84 22.06
C ASP A 58 1.81 16.49 20.84
N ASP A 59 2.41 15.68 19.97
CA ASP A 59 3.10 16.11 18.75
C ASP A 59 2.19 16.06 17.51
N GLN A 60 0.89 15.83 17.69
CA GLN A 60 -0.07 15.75 16.58
C GLN A 60 -0.09 17.06 15.78
N ASP A 61 0.00 16.95 14.47
CA ASP A 61 -0.35 18.00 13.53
C ASP A 61 -0.93 17.44 12.24
N ALA A 62 -1.55 18.31 11.45
CA ALA A 62 -2.16 17.95 10.19
C ALA A 62 -2.18 19.15 9.26
N PHE A 63 -2.37 18.87 7.97
CA PHE A 63 -2.77 19.88 7.00
C PHE A 63 -3.80 19.28 6.05
N ASP A 64 -4.54 20.16 5.40
CA ASP A 64 -5.37 19.81 4.25
C ASP A 64 -5.11 20.74 3.07
N GLY A 65 -5.50 20.26 1.89
CA GLY A 65 -5.38 21.02 0.66
C GLY A 65 -6.15 20.41 -0.51
N PHE A 66 -6.75 21.27 -1.32
CA PHE A 66 -7.32 20.91 -2.61
C PHE A 66 -6.20 20.66 -3.63
N LEU A 67 -6.41 19.63 -4.44
CA LEU A 67 -5.45 19.22 -5.47
C LEU A 67 -5.61 20.03 -6.78
N ASP A 68 -6.51 21.02 -6.82
CA ASP A 68 -6.85 21.81 -8.00
C ASP A 68 -5.68 22.61 -8.59
N LYS A 69 -4.63 22.84 -7.80
CA LYS A 69 -3.39 23.55 -8.19
C LYS A 69 -2.15 22.71 -7.95
N THR A 70 -2.30 21.40 -7.79
CA THR A 70 -1.22 20.48 -7.48
C THR A 70 -0.84 19.70 -8.72
N HIS A 71 0.45 19.49 -8.93
CA HIS A 71 0.96 18.51 -9.89
C HIS A 71 1.26 17.21 -9.16
N VAL A 72 0.74 16.11 -9.67
CA VAL A 72 0.85 14.76 -9.10
C VAL A 72 1.73 13.94 -10.00
N GLN A 73 2.80 13.36 -9.46
CA GLN A 73 3.70 12.48 -10.19
C GLN A 73 3.74 11.10 -9.52
N TYR A 74 3.64 10.06 -10.34
CA TYR A 74 3.77 8.67 -9.93
C TYR A 74 4.56 7.90 -10.98
N THR A 75 5.44 6.99 -10.57
CA THR A 75 6.20 6.11 -11.47
C THR A 75 6.05 4.66 -11.04
N TYR A 76 5.85 3.77 -12.01
CA TYR A 76 5.83 2.33 -11.76
C TYR A 76 7.21 1.75 -11.42
N ASN A 77 8.30 2.52 -11.53
CA ASN A 77 9.62 2.15 -11.01
C ASN A 77 9.72 2.36 -9.49
N HIS A 78 8.89 3.23 -8.91
CA HIS A 78 8.80 3.47 -7.47
C HIS A 78 7.35 3.39 -7.00
N GLN A 79 6.84 2.16 -6.95
CA GLN A 79 5.41 1.84 -6.91
C GLN A 79 4.67 2.26 -5.64
N CYS A 80 5.40 2.65 -4.59
CA CYS A 80 4.85 3.12 -3.33
C CYS A 80 4.97 4.63 -3.14
N MET A 81 5.58 5.36 -4.08
CA MET A 81 5.85 6.78 -3.92
C MET A 81 4.97 7.61 -4.85
N VAL A 82 4.31 8.62 -4.28
CA VAL A 82 3.61 9.67 -5.03
C VAL A 82 4.17 11.02 -4.62
N THR A 83 4.56 11.83 -5.59
CA THR A 83 5.03 13.20 -5.36
C THR A 83 3.92 14.18 -5.69
N LEU A 84 3.71 15.13 -4.78
CA LEU A 84 2.79 16.26 -4.96
C LEU A 84 3.59 17.56 -4.96
N THR A 85 3.46 18.36 -6.02
CA THR A 85 4.03 19.71 -6.10
C THR A 85 2.92 20.73 -6.04
N VAL A 86 2.95 21.59 -5.03
CA VAL A 86 1.89 22.56 -4.73
C VAL A 86 2.11 23.83 -5.55
N GLY A 87 1.10 24.22 -6.31
CA GLY A 87 1.11 25.47 -7.07
C GLY A 87 0.69 26.70 -6.25
N GLU A 88 0.29 27.75 -6.95
CA GLU A 88 -0.27 28.95 -6.34
C GLU A 88 -1.71 28.68 -5.87
N THR A 89 -1.89 28.67 -4.56
CA THR A 89 -3.18 28.52 -3.87
C THR A 89 -3.70 29.89 -3.44
N THR A 90 -5.02 30.06 -3.41
CA THR A 90 -5.66 31.33 -3.03
C THR A 90 -5.87 31.45 -1.53
N ASP A 91 -6.09 30.33 -0.85
CA ASP A 91 -6.21 30.28 0.60
C ASP A 91 -4.82 30.30 1.26
N GLN A 92 -4.68 31.17 2.26
CA GLN A 92 -3.42 31.38 2.98
C GLN A 92 -3.12 30.32 4.04
N MET A 93 -4.08 29.48 4.42
CA MET A 93 -3.87 28.43 5.43
C MET A 93 -3.78 27.03 4.81
N GLU A 94 -4.26 26.87 3.59
CA GLU A 94 -4.18 25.62 2.83
C GLU A 94 -2.71 25.24 2.58
N TRP A 95 -2.39 23.94 2.68
CA TRP A 95 -1.02 23.45 2.51
C TRP A 95 0.00 24.02 3.49
N HIS A 96 -0.38 24.28 4.75
CA HIS A 96 0.57 24.73 5.78
C HIS A 96 0.76 23.69 6.87
N LEU A 97 2.01 23.49 7.29
CA LEU A 97 2.35 22.67 8.45
C LEU A 97 3.21 23.45 9.43
N PRO A 98 3.03 23.24 10.75
CA PRO A 98 3.88 23.85 11.74
C PRO A 98 5.25 23.16 11.77
N THR A 99 6.32 23.91 11.53
CA THR A 99 7.70 23.41 11.62
C THR A 99 8.63 24.47 12.16
N TYR A 100 9.81 24.06 12.64
CA TYR A 100 10.84 24.99 13.07
C TYR A 100 11.46 25.71 11.88
N ASP A 101 11.89 26.95 12.09
CA ASP A 101 12.71 27.67 11.12
C ASP A 101 14.03 26.91 10.81
N PRO A 102 14.72 27.21 9.70
CA PRO A 102 15.97 26.52 9.36
C PRO A 102 17.08 26.66 10.42
N GLN A 103 16.96 27.61 11.34
CA GLN A 103 17.88 27.81 12.47
C GLN A 103 17.43 27.06 13.74
N ASN A 104 16.30 26.36 13.68
CA ASN A 104 15.66 25.63 14.75
C ASN A 104 15.36 26.46 16.01
N GLN A 105 14.95 27.73 15.84
CA GLN A 105 14.69 28.67 16.94
C GLN A 105 13.21 28.88 17.22
N ASN A 106 12.40 29.05 16.17
CA ASN A 106 10.99 29.35 16.29
C ASN A 106 10.15 28.42 15.43
N LYS A 107 8.94 28.07 15.91
CA LYS A 107 7.98 27.27 15.15
C LYS A 107 6.99 28.19 14.45
N TYR A 108 6.84 28.05 13.13
CA TYR A 108 5.87 28.79 12.32
C TYR A 108 5.07 27.83 11.43
N HIS A 109 3.97 28.31 10.87
CA HIS A 109 3.23 27.60 9.83
C HIS A 109 3.86 27.94 8.48
N TYR A 110 4.53 26.96 7.89
CA TYR A 110 5.18 27.12 6.59
C TYR A 110 4.32 26.52 5.49
N LYS A 111 4.20 27.24 4.38
CA LYS A 111 3.59 26.71 3.17
C LYS A 111 4.42 25.56 2.63
N LEU A 112 3.77 24.45 2.30
CA LEU A 112 4.36 23.33 1.60
C LEU A 112 4.59 23.72 0.13
N HIS A 113 5.81 23.49 -0.33
CA HIS A 113 6.17 23.57 -1.74
C HIS A 113 5.86 22.25 -2.44
N SER A 114 6.26 21.14 -1.83
CA SER A 114 6.02 19.80 -2.34
C SER A 114 6.07 18.78 -1.20
N LEU A 115 5.58 17.58 -1.47
CA LEU A 115 5.73 16.44 -0.58
C LEU A 115 5.85 15.13 -1.36
N ASP A 116 6.60 14.20 -0.78
CA ASP A 116 6.64 12.82 -1.23
C ASP A 116 5.89 11.95 -0.22
N ILE A 117 4.93 11.18 -0.72
CA ILE A 117 4.13 10.24 0.06
C ILE A 117 4.65 8.83 -0.25
N TYR A 118 5.25 8.20 0.73
CA TYR A 118 5.70 6.80 0.68
C TYR A 118 4.61 5.93 1.32
N PHE A 119 3.65 5.51 0.52
CA PHE A 119 2.62 4.57 0.94
C PHE A 119 3.25 3.26 1.41
N TRP A 120 2.72 2.67 2.48
CA TRP A 120 3.23 1.38 2.97
C TRP A 120 2.87 0.20 2.05
N LYS A 121 1.82 0.36 1.25
CA LYS A 121 1.33 -0.63 0.30
C LYS A 121 1.21 -0.02 -1.09
N GLN A 122 1.64 -0.79 -2.09
CA GLN A 122 1.50 -0.39 -3.49
C GLN A 122 0.04 -0.22 -3.89
N GLU A 123 -0.85 -1.07 -3.38
CA GLU A 123 -2.28 -1.01 -3.70
C GLU A 123 -2.89 0.32 -3.28
N ASP A 124 -2.45 0.88 -2.16
CA ASP A 124 -2.94 2.16 -1.65
C ASP A 124 -2.43 3.33 -2.52
N ALA A 125 -1.17 3.29 -2.95
CA ALA A 125 -0.62 4.26 -3.89
C ALA A 125 -1.39 4.24 -5.22
N LEU A 126 -1.68 3.05 -5.75
CA LEU A 126 -2.47 2.90 -6.97
C LEU A 126 -3.91 3.40 -6.80
N GLN A 127 -4.56 3.10 -5.67
CA GLN A 127 -5.90 3.61 -5.38
C GLN A 127 -5.92 5.14 -5.31
N PHE A 128 -4.93 5.74 -4.65
CA PHE A 128 -4.77 7.19 -4.57
C PHE A 128 -4.62 7.82 -5.96
N VAL A 129 -3.69 7.31 -6.78
CA VAL A 129 -3.44 7.84 -8.14
C VAL A 129 -4.67 7.66 -9.04
N ASN A 130 -5.36 6.52 -8.96
CA ASN A 130 -6.55 6.26 -9.76
C ASN A 130 -7.74 7.15 -9.37
N GLY A 131 -7.95 7.39 -8.07
CA GLY A 131 -8.96 8.33 -7.56
C GLY A 131 -8.71 9.74 -8.09
N ILE A 132 -7.46 10.19 -8.01
CA ILE A 132 -7.03 11.50 -8.53
C ILE A 132 -7.22 11.61 -10.06
N ARG A 133 -6.78 10.61 -10.84
CA ARG A 133 -6.94 10.58 -12.32
C ARG A 133 -8.39 10.71 -12.76
N ARG A 134 -9.35 10.27 -11.93
CA ARG A 134 -10.78 10.31 -12.24
C ARG A 134 -11.34 11.73 -12.15
N VAL A 135 -10.81 12.56 -11.26
CA VAL A 135 -11.38 13.87 -10.93
C VAL A 135 -10.54 15.04 -11.41
N LEU A 136 -9.21 14.93 -11.44
CA LEU A 136 -8.33 16.01 -11.87
C LEU A 136 -8.09 16.02 -13.39
N PRO A 137 -7.84 17.20 -13.98
CA PRO A 137 -7.36 17.32 -15.36
C PRO A 137 -6.10 16.47 -15.63
N PRO A 138 -6.00 15.80 -16.79
CA PRO A 138 -4.83 14.99 -17.13
C PRO A 138 -3.50 15.74 -17.11
N ALA A 139 -3.50 17.05 -17.36
CA ALA A 139 -2.30 17.89 -17.32
C ALA A 139 -1.72 18.06 -15.90
N GLN A 140 -2.46 17.70 -14.86
CA GLN A 140 -1.99 17.72 -13.47
C GLN A 140 -1.44 16.40 -12.99
N VAL A 141 -1.61 15.32 -13.76
CA VAL A 141 -1.28 13.96 -13.33
C VAL A 141 -0.32 13.33 -14.32
N GLU A 142 0.92 13.16 -13.88
CA GLU A 142 1.97 12.50 -14.64
C GLU A 142 2.17 11.07 -14.09
N VAL A 143 1.90 10.09 -14.94
CA VAL A 143 2.14 8.67 -14.65
C VAL A 143 3.23 8.17 -15.58
N LEU A 144 4.35 7.76 -15.01
CA LEU A 144 5.55 7.32 -15.72
C LEU A 144 5.68 5.79 -15.65
N ASP A 145 6.26 5.20 -16.70
CA ASP A 145 6.59 3.77 -16.76
C ASP A 145 5.36 2.83 -16.66
N GLU A 146 4.17 3.30 -17.06
CA GLU A 146 2.93 2.49 -17.01
C GLU A 146 3.11 1.19 -17.82
N PRO A 147 2.96 0.01 -17.19
CA PRO A 147 3.14 -1.25 -17.88
C PRO A 147 2.10 -1.35 -18.99
N ALA A 148 2.55 -1.77 -20.17
CA ALA A 148 1.64 -1.96 -21.31
C ALA A 148 0.51 -2.89 -20.86
N GLN A 149 -0.73 -2.40 -20.92
CA GLN A 149 -1.88 -3.24 -20.65
C GLN A 149 -1.84 -4.42 -21.64
N PRO A 150 -2.07 -5.67 -21.18
CA PRO A 150 -2.18 -6.80 -22.09
C PRO A 150 -3.34 -6.52 -23.03
N SER A 151 -3.01 -6.11 -24.25
CA SER A 151 -3.97 -5.76 -25.28
C SER A 151 -4.69 -7.04 -25.69
N HIS A 152 -5.92 -7.22 -25.19
CA HIS A 152 -6.87 -8.18 -25.75
C HIS A 152 -7.45 -7.63 -27.07
N HIS A 153 -6.60 -7.32 -28.06
CA HIS A 153 -7.05 -7.09 -29.43
C HIS A 153 -6.05 -7.72 -30.41
N HIS A 154 -6.60 -8.66 -31.19
CA HIS A 154 -5.96 -9.52 -32.18
C HIS A 154 -4.99 -8.82 -33.14
N SER A 155 -3.81 -9.41 -33.36
CA SER A 155 -3.50 -10.07 -34.65
C SER A 155 -2.11 -10.69 -34.67
N HIS A 156 -2.07 -11.96 -35.10
CA HIS A 156 -0.98 -12.68 -35.77
C HIS A 156 -0.06 -13.57 -34.92
N HIS A 157 -0.46 -14.85 -34.91
CA HIS A 157 0.39 -16.04 -35.02
C HIS A 157 1.33 -16.38 -33.85
N GLN A 158 0.77 -16.75 -32.70
CA GLN A 158 1.31 -17.89 -31.96
C GLN A 158 0.17 -18.51 -31.15
N ALA A 159 -0.41 -19.59 -31.67
CA ALA A 159 -1.41 -20.35 -30.92
C ALA A 159 -0.69 -21.05 -29.76
N ASP A 160 -0.97 -20.61 -28.54
CA ASP A 160 -0.58 -21.34 -27.34
C ASP A 160 -1.25 -22.73 -27.38
N PRO A 161 -0.47 -23.83 -27.23
CA PRO A 161 -0.99 -25.20 -27.40
C PRO A 161 -2.08 -25.57 -26.39
N VAL A 162 -2.17 -24.84 -25.28
CA VAL A 162 -3.20 -25.05 -24.25
C VAL A 162 -4.59 -24.61 -24.72
N SER A 163 -4.70 -23.60 -25.60
CA SER A 163 -5.99 -23.11 -26.08
C SER A 163 -6.64 -24.03 -27.11
N ALA A 164 -5.83 -24.71 -27.93
CA ALA A 164 -6.32 -25.65 -28.93
C ALA A 164 -6.93 -26.92 -28.30
N VAL A 165 -6.36 -27.39 -27.18
CA VAL A 165 -6.88 -28.55 -26.43
C VAL A 165 -8.21 -28.23 -25.77
N VAL A 166 -8.36 -27.02 -25.21
CA VAL A 166 -9.63 -26.55 -24.63
C VAL A 166 -10.71 -26.43 -25.71
N GLN A 167 -10.36 -25.92 -26.90
CA GLN A 167 -11.25 -25.86 -28.06
C GLN A 167 -11.63 -27.24 -28.62
N GLN A 168 -10.72 -28.21 -28.57
CA GLN A 168 -11.03 -29.60 -28.95
C GLN A 168 -11.91 -30.30 -27.91
N LEU A 169 -11.75 -29.99 -26.63
CA LEU A 169 -12.58 -30.53 -25.54
C LEU A 169 -14.00 -29.95 -25.57
N GLU A 170 -14.18 -28.65 -25.83
CA GLU A 170 -15.52 -28.05 -25.96
C GLU A 170 -16.25 -28.60 -27.20
N HIS A 171 -15.54 -28.79 -28.31
CA HIS A 171 -16.15 -29.30 -29.54
C HIS A 171 -16.51 -30.79 -29.42
N ALA A 172 -15.72 -31.58 -28.66
CA ALA A 172 -16.02 -32.97 -28.35
C ALA A 172 -17.22 -33.12 -27.39
N ALA A 173 -17.36 -32.22 -26.42
CA ALA A 173 -18.48 -32.21 -25.47
C ALA A 173 -19.82 -31.83 -26.12
N ILE A 174 -19.80 -31.06 -27.22
CA ILE A 174 -21.01 -30.64 -27.95
C ILE A 174 -21.45 -31.70 -28.97
N SER A 175 -20.55 -32.57 -29.44
CA SER A 175 -20.84 -33.56 -30.48
C SER A 175 -21.39 -34.92 -29.98
N ASP A 176 -21.67 -35.06 -28.69
CA ASP A 176 -22.15 -36.33 -28.12
C ASP A 176 -23.65 -36.54 -28.41
N PRO A 177 -24.07 -37.52 -29.25
CA PRO A 177 -25.46 -37.66 -29.67
C PRO A 177 -26.34 -38.49 -28.72
N HIS A 178 -25.89 -38.83 -27.50
CA HIS A 178 -26.57 -39.86 -26.70
C HIS A 178 -27.56 -39.40 -25.63
N TYR A 179 -27.92 -38.12 -25.55
CA TYR A 179 -29.03 -37.69 -24.68
C TYR A 179 -30.36 -37.67 -25.43
N GLY A 180 -30.92 -38.86 -25.63
CA GLY A 180 -32.24 -39.06 -26.21
C GLY A 180 -32.95 -40.30 -25.69
N SER A 181 -33.79 -40.11 -24.67
CA SER A 181 -34.95 -40.95 -24.27
C SER A 181 -34.74 -42.07 -23.22
N PRO A 182 -35.73 -42.27 -22.31
CA PRO A 182 -35.63 -43.22 -21.20
C PRO A 182 -36.27 -44.58 -21.55
N GLN A 183 -35.57 -45.68 -21.27
CA GLN A 183 -36.22 -46.99 -21.12
C GLN A 183 -35.36 -47.97 -20.30
N GLN A 184 -35.89 -48.39 -19.15
CA GLN A 184 -35.50 -49.61 -18.42
C GLN A 184 -36.10 -50.85 -19.12
N PRO A 185 -35.76 -52.12 -18.77
CA PRO A 185 -34.80 -52.63 -17.76
C PRO A 185 -33.84 -53.73 -18.29
N GLN A 186 -32.98 -54.24 -17.37
CA GLN A 186 -32.73 -55.68 -17.11
C GLN A 186 -31.27 -56.21 -17.29
N GLN A 187 -30.67 -56.53 -16.13
CA GLN A 187 -29.86 -57.71 -15.76
C GLN A 187 -28.43 -57.97 -16.31
N GLN A 188 -27.54 -58.16 -15.31
CA GLN A 188 -26.43 -59.14 -15.18
C GLN A 188 -24.95 -58.72 -15.36
N ALA A 189 -24.29 -58.76 -14.19
CA ALA A 189 -22.95 -59.30 -13.87
C ALA A 189 -21.66 -58.48 -14.14
N PRO A 190 -20.63 -58.61 -13.26
CA PRO A 190 -19.59 -57.61 -13.08
C PRO A 190 -18.30 -57.96 -13.83
N VAL A 191 -17.66 -56.93 -14.39
CA VAL A 191 -16.28 -57.01 -14.87
C VAL A 191 -15.43 -55.99 -14.10
N SER A 192 -14.59 -56.53 -13.22
CA SER A 192 -13.47 -55.89 -12.56
C SER A 192 -12.51 -55.29 -13.58
N PHE A 193 -11.96 -54.09 -13.40
CA PHE A 193 -10.56 -53.78 -13.77
C PHE A 193 -10.06 -52.48 -13.10
N ALA A 194 -8.98 -52.67 -12.34
CA ALA A 194 -7.83 -51.81 -12.00
C ALA A 194 -8.04 -50.31 -11.72
N GLY A 195 -7.74 -49.92 -10.47
CA GLY A 195 -7.50 -48.54 -10.06
C GLY A 195 -6.11 -48.01 -10.51
N PRO A 196 -5.92 -46.67 -10.47
CA PRO A 196 -4.70 -46.03 -10.94
C PRO A 196 -3.49 -46.27 -10.00
N PRO A 197 -2.27 -46.39 -10.56
CA PRO A 197 -1.07 -46.64 -9.77
C PRO A 197 -0.62 -45.39 -9.00
N THR A 198 -0.28 -45.58 -7.74
CA THR A 198 0.44 -44.62 -6.89
C THR A 198 1.90 -44.54 -7.32
N SER A 199 2.38 -43.35 -7.70
CA SER A 199 3.80 -43.09 -7.95
C SER A 199 4.57 -43.08 -6.62
N ALA A 200 5.46 -44.06 -6.45
CA ALA A 200 6.44 -44.08 -5.38
C ALA A 200 7.67 -43.26 -5.78
N VAL A 201 8.06 -42.29 -4.96
CA VAL A 201 9.33 -41.56 -5.06
C VAL A 201 10.40 -42.36 -4.31
N PRO A 202 11.57 -42.67 -4.89
CA PRO A 202 12.64 -43.31 -4.14
C PRO A 202 13.26 -42.30 -3.16
N ALA A 203 13.25 -42.65 -1.87
CA ALA A 203 14.04 -41.98 -0.85
C ALA A 203 15.53 -42.31 -1.05
N GLN A 204 16.30 -41.34 -1.53
CA GLN A 204 17.75 -41.43 -1.59
C GLN A 204 18.30 -41.03 -0.20
N GLN A 205 18.69 -42.03 0.59
CA GLN A 205 19.46 -41.85 1.81
C GLN A 205 20.90 -41.48 1.43
N GLU A 206 21.28 -40.22 1.60
CA GLU A 206 22.69 -39.81 1.61
C GLU A 206 23.32 -40.17 2.97
N PRO A 207 24.55 -40.74 2.98
CA PRO A 207 25.25 -41.05 4.21
C PRO A 207 25.70 -39.77 4.95
N PRO A 208 25.80 -39.78 6.29
CA PRO A 208 26.18 -38.62 7.06
C PRO A 208 27.61 -38.18 6.70
N ALA A 209 27.74 -36.93 6.23
CA ALA A 209 29.02 -36.30 5.96
C ALA A 209 29.85 -36.23 7.26
N SER A 210 31.01 -36.90 7.24
CA SER A 210 32.06 -36.78 8.24
C SER A 210 32.48 -35.32 8.37
N PHE A 211 32.32 -34.76 9.57
CA PHE A 211 32.70 -33.38 9.91
C PHE A 211 34.23 -33.24 9.90
N VAL A 212 34.78 -32.69 8.83
CA VAL A 212 36.18 -32.23 8.77
C VAL A 212 36.24 -30.78 9.24
N PRO A 213 37.07 -30.44 10.25
CA PRO A 213 37.21 -29.05 10.69
C PRO A 213 37.76 -28.20 9.53
N MET A 214 37.00 -27.19 9.11
CA MET A 214 37.45 -26.24 8.08
C MET A 214 38.67 -25.47 8.59
N ALA A 215 39.68 -25.35 7.72
CA ALA A 215 40.83 -24.50 7.94
C ALA A 215 40.39 -23.03 8.12
N TYR A 216 40.98 -22.36 9.10
CA TYR A 216 40.66 -20.99 9.51
C TYR A 216 40.84 -19.99 8.33
N ASN A 217 39.74 -19.33 7.94
CA ASN A 217 39.76 -18.22 6.99
C ASN A 217 39.86 -16.89 7.77
N PRO A 218 41.00 -16.18 7.73
CA PRO A 218 41.19 -14.93 8.48
C PRO A 218 40.34 -13.75 7.96
N ALA A 219 39.63 -13.91 6.85
CA ALA A 219 38.71 -12.90 6.29
C ALA A 219 37.23 -13.19 6.61
N ALA A 220 36.91 -14.15 7.47
CA ALA A 220 35.54 -14.40 7.90
C ALA A 220 35.03 -13.23 8.78
N PRO A 221 33.88 -12.61 8.46
CA PRO A 221 33.29 -11.57 9.29
C PRO A 221 33.01 -12.09 10.71
N ALA A 222 33.09 -11.21 11.70
CA ALA A 222 32.81 -11.56 13.09
C ALA A 222 31.40 -12.15 13.24
N ALA A 223 31.25 -13.16 14.09
CA ALA A 223 29.96 -13.78 14.35
C ALA A 223 28.96 -12.74 14.88
N PRO A 224 27.68 -12.80 14.46
CA PRO A 224 26.65 -11.86 14.91
C PRO A 224 26.53 -11.86 16.44
N GLU A 225 26.32 -10.67 17.02
CA GLU A 225 26.15 -10.53 18.47
C GLU A 225 24.90 -11.26 18.97
N ALA A 226 25.00 -11.88 20.15
CA ALA A 226 23.91 -12.63 20.75
C ALA A 226 22.77 -11.70 21.19
N ILE A 227 21.59 -11.89 20.61
CA ILE A 227 20.37 -11.14 20.93
C ILE A 227 19.97 -11.42 22.38
N ARG A 228 20.03 -10.40 23.25
CA ARG A 228 19.45 -10.48 24.60
C ARG A 228 17.97 -10.12 24.54
N HIS A 229 17.12 -11.07 24.88
CA HIS A 229 15.67 -10.87 24.96
C HIS A 229 15.35 -9.93 26.13
N ARG A 230 14.62 -8.83 25.89
CA ARG A 230 14.13 -7.94 26.94
C ARG A 230 13.13 -8.70 27.82
N GLU A 231 13.21 -8.47 29.12
CA GLU A 231 12.20 -8.96 30.06
C GLU A 231 10.88 -8.25 29.79
N LYS A 232 9.79 -9.02 29.77
CA LYS A 232 8.45 -8.46 29.52
C LYS A 232 8.07 -7.59 30.70
N THR A 233 7.80 -6.31 30.46
CA THR A 233 7.26 -5.40 31.46
C THR A 233 5.95 -5.98 32.02
N PRO A 234 5.77 -6.04 33.36
CA PRO A 234 4.53 -6.52 33.94
C PRO A 234 3.35 -5.62 33.52
N PRO A 235 2.13 -6.17 33.38
CA PRO A 235 0.95 -5.36 33.12
C PRO A 235 0.73 -4.36 34.26
N PRO A 236 0.24 -3.14 33.96
CA PRO A 236 -0.20 -2.21 34.99
C PRO A 236 -1.30 -2.84 35.86
N GLU A 237 -1.27 -2.53 37.14
CA GLU A 237 -2.26 -2.98 38.11
C GLU A 237 -3.63 -2.34 37.84
N ASP A 238 -4.64 -3.21 37.72
CA ASP A 238 -6.03 -2.89 37.36
C ASP A 238 -6.74 -2.25 38.58
N GLY A 239 -6.47 -0.97 38.82
CA GLY A 239 -7.01 -0.25 39.97
C GLY A 239 -6.83 1.28 39.94
N GLY A 240 -6.46 1.85 38.79
CA GLY A 240 -6.29 3.29 38.61
C GLY A 240 -7.58 3.96 38.18
N VAL A 241 -7.90 5.08 38.84
CA VAL A 241 -9.04 5.99 38.67
C VAL A 241 -9.51 6.11 37.22
N ASP A 242 -10.83 5.99 37.00
CA ASP A 242 -11.48 6.18 35.70
C ASP A 242 -11.00 7.49 35.03
N PRO A 243 -10.35 7.43 33.87
CA PRO A 243 -9.77 8.60 33.21
C PRO A 243 -10.83 9.65 32.86
N LEU A 244 -12.10 9.26 32.75
CA LEU A 244 -13.20 10.18 32.52
C LEU A 244 -13.49 11.04 33.75
N ALA A 245 -13.36 10.49 34.96
CA ALA A 245 -13.55 11.23 36.21
C ALA A 245 -12.40 12.23 36.45
N ALA A 246 -11.18 11.88 36.01
CA ALA A 246 -10.03 12.79 36.07
C ALA A 246 -10.18 13.99 35.12
N ALA A 247 -10.72 13.77 33.90
CA ALA A 247 -10.98 14.83 32.93
C ALA A 247 -12.03 15.83 33.42
N VAL A 248 -13.13 15.35 34.02
CA VAL A 248 -14.21 16.20 34.55
C VAL A 248 -13.73 17.09 35.72
N ALA A 249 -12.84 16.59 36.57
CA ALA A 249 -12.27 17.36 37.66
C ALA A 249 -11.31 18.47 37.19
N TYR A 250 -10.61 18.25 36.08
CA TYR A 250 -9.67 19.21 35.50
C TYR A 250 -10.41 20.38 34.82
N ASP A 251 -11.50 20.09 34.12
CA ASP A 251 -12.32 21.10 33.43
C ASP A 251 -13.04 22.04 34.43
N ALA A 252 -13.41 21.51 35.61
CA ALA A 252 -14.05 22.29 36.67
C ALA A 252 -13.11 23.33 37.35
N GLN A 253 -11.80 23.31 37.07
CA GLN A 253 -10.81 24.17 37.72
C GLN A 253 -10.25 25.29 36.83
N ALA A 254 -10.61 25.36 35.55
CA ALA A 254 -10.12 26.40 34.65
C ALA A 254 -10.97 27.69 34.75
N PRO A 255 -10.42 28.85 35.16
CA PRO A 255 -11.11 30.13 35.05
C PRO A 255 -11.05 30.63 33.60
N PHE A 256 -12.17 31.22 33.15
CA PHE A 256 -12.35 31.85 31.83
C PHE A 256 -11.38 33.00 31.54
#